data_AF-A0A2V8LXL6-F1
#
_entry.id   AF-A0A2V8LXL6-F1
#
_cell.length_a   1.000
_cell.length_b   1.000
_cell.length_c   1.000
_cell.angle_alpha   90.00
_cell.angle_beta   90.00
_cell.angle_gamma   90.00
#
_symmetry.space_group_name_H-M   'P 1'
#
loop_
_entity.id
_entity.type
_entity.pdbx_description
1 polymer ?
#
loop_
_entity_poly.entity_id
_entity_poly.type
_entity_poly.pdbx_seq_one_letter_code
_entity_poly.pdbx_strand_id
1 'polypeptide(L)'
;MLDMRAGVLILAMVLTMSVGSCGRSKRNASLVNPSMIVASFSSSTKTKPAFEKEIKPIFQSRCMPCHFPGGKVYDKLPFDQPETITRLGTKLFTRIKDEKEQRLIREFLTQP
;
A
#
# COMPACT_ATOMS: atom_id res chain seq x y z
N MET A 1 -36.17 8.19 -36.90
CA MET A 1 -35.15 8.78 -36.00
C MET A 1 -35.74 8.93 -34.60
N LEU A 2 -36.17 7.83 -34.00
CA LEU A 2 -36.96 7.81 -32.77
C LEU A 2 -36.19 7.10 -31.63
N ASP A 3 -34.86 7.10 -31.63
CA ASP A 3 -34.10 6.13 -30.81
C ASP A 3 -32.84 6.70 -30.12
N MET A 4 -32.79 8.02 -29.86
CA MET A 4 -31.72 8.60 -29.02
C MET A 4 -32.22 9.32 -27.78
N ARG A 5 -33.41 9.94 -27.83
CA ARG A 5 -33.98 10.64 -26.66
C ARG A 5 -34.57 9.68 -25.62
N ALA A 6 -35.10 8.54 -26.05
CA ALA A 6 -35.66 7.53 -25.16
C ALA A 6 -34.57 6.82 -24.34
N GLY A 7 -33.39 6.55 -24.94
CA GLY A 7 -32.29 5.86 -24.25
C GLY A 7 -31.68 6.66 -23.09
N VAL A 8 -31.58 7.99 -23.22
CA VAL A 8 -31.04 8.86 -22.16
C VAL A 8 -31.98 8.95 -20.96
N LEU A 9 -33.30 8.91 -21.19
CA LEU A 9 -34.29 8.96 -20.11
C LEU A 9 -34.34 7.63 -19.30
N ILE A 10 -34.07 6.49 -19.94
CA ILE A 10 -34.04 5.19 -19.26
C ILE A 10 -32.79 5.03 -18.38
N LEU A 11 -31.63 5.53 -18.83
CA LEU A 11 -30.39 5.46 -18.04
C LEU A 11 -30.43 6.35 -16.78
N ALA A 12 -31.15 7.48 -16.82
CA ALA A 12 -31.28 8.39 -15.69
C ALA A 12 -32.15 7.83 -14.55
N MET A 13 -33.11 6.94 -14.82
CA MET A 13 -33.97 6.33 -13.79
C MET A 13 -33.27 5.26 -12.96
N VAL A 14 -32.16 4.67 -13.42
CA VAL A 14 -31.45 3.60 -12.69
C VAL A 14 -30.55 4.17 -11.57
N LEU A 15 -30.25 5.47 -11.58
CA LEU A 15 -29.30 6.10 -10.66
C LEU A 15 -29.89 6.68 -9.36
N THR A 16 -31.21 6.59 -9.12
CA THR A 16 -31.86 7.30 -7.99
C THR A 16 -32.42 6.42 -6.85
N MET A 17 -32.25 5.09 -6.86
CA MET A 17 -32.84 4.20 -5.82
C MET A 17 -31.85 3.68 -4.77
N SER A 18 -31.06 4.54 -4.12
CA SER A 18 -30.21 4.13 -2.98
C SER A 18 -30.18 5.13 -1.81
N VAL A 19 -31.34 5.62 -1.39
CA VAL A 19 -31.51 6.28 -0.07
C VAL A 19 -32.66 5.60 0.67
N GLY A 20 -32.33 4.81 1.69
CA GLY A 20 -33.34 4.24 2.58
C GLY A 20 -32.96 2.92 3.25
N SER A 21 -31.98 2.94 4.15
CA SER A 21 -32.01 1.97 5.25
C SER A 21 -31.44 2.58 6.53
N CYS A 22 -32.31 3.32 7.23
CA CYS A 22 -32.20 3.49 8.67
C CYS A 22 -32.47 2.13 9.33
N GLY A 23 -31.47 1.25 9.29
CA GLY A 23 -31.45 0.01 10.06
C GLY A 23 -31.36 0.36 11.54
N ARG A 24 -32.52 0.41 12.20
CA ARG A 24 -32.66 0.48 13.65
C ARG A 24 -32.07 -0.77 14.27
N SER A 25 -30.76 -0.74 14.52
CA SER A 25 -30.06 -1.79 15.24
C SER A 25 -30.54 -1.77 16.70
N LYS A 26 -31.21 -2.85 17.08
CA LYS A 26 -31.61 -3.13 18.46
C LYS A 26 -30.33 -3.08 19.31
N ARG A 27 -30.27 -2.10 20.22
CA ARG A 27 -29.32 -2.09 21.32
C ARG A 27 -29.61 -3.33 22.16
N ASN A 28 -28.88 -4.41 21.92
CA ASN A 28 -28.67 -5.42 22.94
C ASN A 28 -27.84 -4.72 24.01
N ALA A 29 -28.52 -4.24 25.05
CA ALA A 29 -27.92 -3.89 26.32
C ALA A 29 -27.34 -5.16 26.94
N SER A 30 -26.18 -5.57 26.43
CA SER A 30 -25.29 -6.49 27.13
C SER A 30 -24.44 -5.61 28.01
N LEU A 31 -24.61 -5.77 29.32
CA LEU A 31 -23.82 -5.11 30.34
C LEU A 31 -22.33 -5.37 30.06
N VAL A 32 -21.60 -4.35 29.63
CA VAL A 32 -20.14 -4.35 29.63
C VAL A 32 -19.67 -3.15 30.45
N ASN A 33 -18.89 -3.46 31.48
CA ASN A 33 -18.26 -2.51 32.38
C ASN A 33 -17.49 -1.43 31.60
N PRO A 34 -17.63 -0.13 31.95
CA PRO A 34 -16.89 0.96 31.29
C PRO A 34 -15.41 1.07 31.71
N SER A 35 -14.77 -0.02 32.14
CA SER A 35 -13.34 -0.03 32.43
C SER A 35 -12.61 -0.84 31.36
N MET A 36 -11.67 -0.19 30.68
CA MET A 36 -10.76 -0.71 29.64
C MET A 36 -11.21 -0.54 28.18
N ILE A 37 -11.25 0.71 27.71
CA ILE A 37 -10.73 1.00 26.36
C ILE A 37 -9.52 1.91 26.54
N VAL A 38 -8.45 1.33 27.08
CA VAL A 38 -7.11 1.85 26.82
C VAL A 38 -6.78 1.40 25.41
N ALA A 39 -6.94 2.30 24.44
CA ALA A 39 -6.36 2.12 23.13
C ALA A 39 -4.85 1.93 23.34
N SER A 40 -4.39 0.68 23.24
CA SER A 40 -2.97 0.37 23.18
C SER A 40 -2.44 0.96 21.88
N PHE A 41 -2.04 2.23 21.94
CA PHE A 41 -1.02 2.74 21.06
C PHE A 41 0.23 1.94 21.39
N SER A 42 0.42 0.81 20.70
CA SER A 42 1.72 0.15 20.65
C SER A 42 2.67 1.19 20.08
N SER A 43 3.38 1.87 20.98
CA SER A 43 4.61 2.58 20.66
C SER A 43 5.52 1.51 20.09
N SER A 44 5.44 1.35 18.76
CA SER A 44 6.31 0.46 18.00
C SER A 44 7.70 0.95 18.32
N THR A 45 8.43 0.20 19.15
CA THR A 45 9.88 0.24 19.18
C THR A 45 10.29 0.19 17.72
N LYS A 46 10.83 1.31 17.22
CA LYS A 46 11.04 1.59 15.81
C LYS A 46 11.93 0.50 15.24
N THR A 47 11.29 -0.58 14.79
CA THR A 47 11.95 -1.80 14.35
C THR A 47 12.44 -1.49 12.96
N LYS A 48 13.71 -1.76 12.72
CA LYS A 48 14.32 -1.49 11.41
C LYS A 48 13.49 -2.22 10.33
N PRO A 49 13.30 -1.61 9.15
CA PRO A 49 12.39 -2.14 8.16
C PRO A 49 12.83 -3.51 7.66
N ALA A 50 11.88 -4.43 7.55
CA ALA A 50 12.14 -5.79 7.08
C ALA A 50 12.26 -5.83 5.55
N PHE A 51 13.27 -6.55 5.04
CA PHE A 51 13.56 -6.56 3.61
C PHE A 51 12.35 -7.02 2.79
N GLU A 52 11.77 -8.17 3.12
CA GLU A 52 10.70 -8.81 2.34
C GLU A 52 9.40 -8.00 2.34
N LYS A 53 9.10 -7.31 3.44
CA LYS A 53 7.80 -6.67 3.67
C LYS A 53 7.78 -5.20 3.28
N GLU A 54 8.89 -4.49 3.49
CA GLU A 54 8.91 -3.02 3.37
C GLU A 54 9.86 -2.56 2.26
N ILE A 55 10.97 -3.25 2.05
CA ILE A 55 12.00 -2.81 1.10
C ILE A 55 11.79 -3.43 -0.28
N LYS A 56 11.62 -4.75 -0.36
CA LYS A 56 11.43 -5.50 -1.61
C LYS A 56 10.26 -4.97 -2.46
N PRO A 57 9.08 -4.61 -1.91
CA PRO A 57 7.99 -4.04 -2.71
C PRO A 57 8.34 -2.72 -3.43
N ILE A 58 9.20 -1.89 -2.81
CA ILE A 58 9.68 -0.65 -3.43
C ILE A 58 10.46 -1.00 -4.70
N PHE A 59 11.41 -1.93 -4.61
CA PHE A 59 12.23 -2.31 -5.76
C PHE A 59 11.48 -3.14 -6.79
N GLN A 60 10.48 -3.93 -6.38
CA GLN A 60 9.56 -4.61 -7.28
C GLN A 60 8.82 -3.63 -8.19
N SER A 61 8.37 -2.48 -7.65
CA SER A 61 7.66 -1.48 -8.46
C SER A 61 8.59 -0.56 -9.25
N ARG A 62 9.76 -0.20 -8.71
CA ARG A 62 10.66 0.81 -9.30
C ARG A 62 11.72 0.24 -10.24
N CYS A 63 12.24 -0.96 -9.97
CA CYS A 63 13.46 -1.47 -10.60
C CYS A 63 13.26 -2.81 -11.32
N MET A 64 12.42 -3.70 -10.75
CA MET A 64 12.16 -4.99 -11.36
C MET A 64 11.39 -4.98 -12.69
N PRO A 65 10.66 -3.92 -13.12
CA PRO A 65 10.13 -3.88 -14.49
C PRO A 65 11.23 -4.00 -15.56
N CYS A 66 12.47 -3.62 -15.23
CA CYS A 66 13.64 -3.78 -16.08
C CYS A 66 14.58 -4.90 -15.59
N HIS A 67 14.71 -5.08 -14.28
CA HIS A 67 15.61 -6.05 -13.63
C HIS A 67 14.84 -7.22 -13.01
N PHE A 68 14.11 -7.97 -13.83
CA PHE A 68 13.35 -9.15 -13.41
C PHE A 68 14.15 -10.45 -13.66
N PRO A 69 13.94 -11.51 -12.85
CA PRO A 69 14.60 -12.80 -13.05
C PRO A 69 14.40 -13.34 -14.47
N GLY A 70 15.50 -13.78 -15.11
CA GLY A 70 15.50 -14.22 -16.52
C GLY A 70 15.57 -13.09 -17.54
N GLY A 71 15.52 -11.83 -17.12
CA GLY A 71 15.75 -10.66 -17.98
C GLY A 71 17.23 -10.46 -18.30
N LYS A 72 17.52 -9.89 -19.48
CA LYS A 72 18.89 -9.68 -19.98
C LYS A 72 19.82 -8.87 -19.07
N VAL A 73 19.25 -8.06 -18.17
CA VAL A 73 19.99 -7.15 -17.29
C VAL A 73 19.91 -7.53 -15.81
N TYR A 74 19.24 -8.63 -15.49
CA TYR A 74 19.02 -9.07 -14.10
C TYR A 74 20.33 -9.34 -13.38
N ASP A 75 21.20 -10.15 -13.99
CA ASP A 75 22.46 -10.60 -13.39
C ASP A 75 23.40 -9.43 -13.03
N LYS A 76 23.19 -8.25 -13.62
CA LYS A 76 23.97 -7.05 -13.30
C LYS A 76 23.51 -6.40 -11.99
N LEU A 77 22.20 -6.40 -11.73
CA LEU A 77 21.56 -5.73 -10.61
C LEU A 77 20.27 -6.49 -10.19
N PRO A 78 20.39 -7.59 -9.43
CA PRO A 78 19.23 -8.34 -8.94
C PRO A 78 18.62 -7.62 -7.73
N PHE A 79 17.52 -6.90 -7.94
CA PHE A 79 16.91 -6.02 -6.94
C PHE A 79 15.96 -6.71 -5.94
N ASP A 80 15.72 -8.00 -6.13
CA ASP A 80 15.04 -8.87 -5.18
C ASP A 80 15.99 -9.46 -4.11
N GLN A 81 17.28 -9.14 -4.20
CA GLN A 81 18.32 -9.48 -3.24
C GLN A 81 18.72 -8.26 -2.39
N PRO A 82 18.77 -8.38 -1.05
CA PRO A 82 19.12 -7.27 -0.17
C PRO A 82 20.56 -6.78 -0.41
N GLU A 83 21.48 -7.66 -0.82
CA GLU A 83 22.89 -7.35 -1.06
C GLU A 83 23.06 -6.29 -2.15
N THR A 84 22.23 -6.32 -3.20
CA THR A 84 22.25 -5.30 -4.26
C THR A 84 21.91 -3.92 -3.71
N ILE A 85 20.96 -3.85 -2.79
CA ILE A 85 20.49 -2.59 -2.20
C ILE A 85 21.56 -2.03 -1.27
N THR A 86 22.12 -2.87 -0.39
CA THR A 86 23.20 -2.48 0.53
C THR A 86 24.43 -2.02 -0.24
N ARG A 87 24.82 -2.73 -1.31
CA ARG A 87 25.96 -2.37 -2.17
C ARG A 87 25.77 -1.04 -2.89
N LEU A 88 24.56 -0.74 -3.37
CA LEU A 88 24.27 0.51 -4.07
C LEU A 88 24.07 1.69 -3.12
N GLY A 89 23.52 1.44 -1.92
CA GLY A 89 23.29 2.44 -0.89
C GLY A 89 22.46 3.63 -1.38
N THR A 90 22.92 4.85 -1.10
CA THR A 90 22.19 6.08 -1.44
C THR A 90 22.18 6.41 -2.93
N LYS A 91 22.97 5.72 -3.79
CA LYS A 91 22.89 5.90 -5.25
C LYS A 91 21.50 5.56 -5.79
N LEU A 92 20.74 4.73 -5.08
CA LEU A 92 19.35 4.38 -5.37
C LEU A 92 18.44 5.62 -5.44
N PHE A 93 18.77 6.70 -4.70
CA PHE A 93 17.99 7.93 -4.64
C PHE A 93 18.09 8.78 -5.91
N THR A 94 18.94 8.38 -6.85
CA THR A 94 18.91 8.93 -8.21
C THR A 94 17.67 8.48 -9.00
N ARG A 95 17.08 7.32 -8.65
CA ARG A 95 15.88 6.75 -9.28
C ARG A 95 14.65 6.76 -8.36
N ILE A 96 14.85 6.58 -7.06
CA ILE A 96 13.78 6.59 -6.06
C ILE A 96 13.69 7.99 -5.45
N LYS A 97 12.62 8.73 -5.77
CA LYS A 97 12.45 10.13 -5.36
C LYS A 97 11.43 10.33 -4.24
N ASP A 98 10.59 9.34 -3.99
CA ASP A 98 9.62 9.42 -2.90
C ASP A 98 10.32 9.40 -1.55
N GLU A 99 10.05 10.40 -0.72
CA GLU A 99 10.75 10.60 0.55
C GLU A 99 10.43 9.50 1.58
N LYS A 100 9.22 8.90 1.52
CA LYS A 100 8.86 7.80 2.41
C LYS A 100 9.63 6.54 2.02
N GLU A 101 9.72 6.24 0.73
CA GLU A 101 10.54 5.15 0.20
C GLU A 101 12.03 5.36 0.56
N GLN A 102 12.58 6.55 0.34
CA GLN A 102 13.97 6.85 0.69
C GLN A 102 14.24 6.72 2.19
N ARG A 103 13.31 7.15 3.05
CA ARG A 103 13.43 7.00 4.50
C ARG A 103 13.54 5.53 4.91
N LEU A 104 12.67 4.67 4.38
CA LEU A 104 12.71 3.22 4.65
C LEU A 104 14.04 2.62 4.19
N ILE A 105 14.50 2.98 2.99
CA ILE A 105 15.78 2.51 2.46
C ILE A 105 16.95 2.98 3.33
N ARG A 106 16.98 4.26 3.75
CA ARG A 106 18.04 4.75 4.66
C ARG A 106 18.07 3.97 5.96
N GLU A 107 16.91 3.71 6.54
CA GLU A 107 16.82 2.96 7.79
C GLU A 107 17.27 1.50 7.61
N PHE A 108 16.92 0.87 6.49
CA PHE A 108 17.41 -0.45 6.11
C PHE A 108 18.94 -0.49 5.99
N LEU A 109 19.54 0.50 5.33
CA LEU A 109 20.99 0.61 5.13
C LEU A 109 21.80 0.80 6.42
N THR A 110 21.16 1.11 7.56
CA THR A 110 21.82 1.19 8.87
C THR A 110 21.80 -0.14 9.65
N GLN A 111 21.33 -1.22 9.03
CA GLN A 111 21.42 -2.58 9.58
C GLN A 111 22.88 -3.07 9.47
N PRO A 112 23.42 -3.74 10.51
CA PRO A 112 24.76 -4.33 10.48
C PRO A 112 24.87 -5.47 9.48
#